data_AF-A0A8J7NK30-F1
#
_entry.id   AF-A0A8J7NK30-F1
#
_cell.length_a   1.000
_cell.length_b   1.000
_cell.length_c   1.000
_cell.angle_alpha   90.00
_cell.angle_beta   90.00
_cell.angle_gamma   90.00
#
_symmetry.space_group_name_H-M   'P 1'
#
loop_
_entity.id
_entity.type
_entity.pdbx_description
1 polymer ?
#
loop_
_entity_poly.entity_id
_entity_poly.type
_entity_poly.pdbx_seq_one_letter_code
_entity_poly.pdbx_strand_id
1 'polypeptide(L)'
;MDCLSLQYRIGQLYTISKHSHEESDKGEGVEVVRNEPHTDPVHGEGQFTEKRVHLSSKLPSWARAVVPRIFYITEKAWNYYPYTITEYTFQCSFLPKFSIHVETKYEDNCGNNDNIFNMDKNSSDTEVCFLDIAYDDIPERHYKSSEDLRCFSSVKTGRGPLKEGWRESFKPVMCSYKLVGVKFEVWGLQTRVEQFVHKVIRDILLVGHRQAFAWVDEWYTMSLEDVRKFENLMHMATNEKLGCQET
;
A
#
# COMPACT_ATOMS: atom_id res chain seq x y z
N MET A 1 3.75 6.67 -12.16
CA MET A 1 3.71 7.89 -11.32
C MET A 1 4.71 8.89 -11.90
N ASP A 2 4.38 10.17 -11.94
CA ASP A 2 5.24 11.23 -12.49
C ASP A 2 6.31 11.67 -11.46
N CYS A 3 7.26 10.77 -11.20
CA CYS A 3 8.46 11.00 -10.40
C CYS A 3 9.53 9.95 -10.74
N LEU A 4 10.79 10.19 -10.37
CA LEU A 4 11.85 9.18 -10.44
C LEU A 4 11.72 8.19 -9.27
N SER A 5 12.17 6.95 -9.46
CA SER A 5 12.20 5.89 -8.46
C SER A 5 12.81 6.35 -7.12
N LEU A 6 13.93 7.07 -7.13
CA LEU A 6 14.54 7.59 -5.89
C LEU A 6 13.65 8.58 -5.14
N GLN A 7 12.91 9.45 -5.86
CA GLN A 7 11.95 10.37 -5.26
C GLN A 7 10.74 9.60 -4.72
N TYR A 8 10.31 8.56 -5.46
CA TYR A 8 9.19 7.71 -5.06
C TYR A 8 9.44 7.03 -3.71
N ARG A 9 10.68 6.61 -3.43
CA ARG A 9 11.05 6.01 -2.13
C ARG A 9 10.66 6.91 -0.95
N ILE A 10 10.96 8.21 -1.03
CA ILE A 10 10.63 9.18 0.02
C ILE A 10 9.11 9.39 0.09
N GLY A 11 8.48 9.64 -1.05
CA GLY A 11 7.03 9.85 -1.12
C GLY A 11 6.23 8.65 -0.60
N GLN A 12 6.68 7.43 -0.90
CA GLN A 12 6.07 6.20 -0.42
C GLN A 12 6.13 6.10 1.11
N LEU A 13 7.30 6.28 1.72
CA LEU A 13 7.45 6.20 3.17
C LEU A 13 6.57 7.26 3.85
N TYR A 14 6.63 8.50 3.37
CA TYR A 14 5.80 9.59 3.87
C TYR A 14 4.31 9.26 3.80
N THR A 15 3.85 8.82 2.63
CA THR A 15 2.44 8.53 2.36
C THR A 15 1.93 7.37 3.19
N ILE A 16 2.70 6.29 3.34
CA ILE A 16 2.31 5.14 4.17
C ILE A 16 2.13 5.58 5.62
N SER A 17 3.06 6.37 6.17
CA SER A 17 2.98 6.83 7.56
C SER A 17 1.82 7.79 7.80
N LYS A 18 1.62 8.77 6.91
CA LYS A 18 0.51 9.73 7.00
C LYS A 18 -0.85 9.04 6.81
N HIS A 19 -0.99 8.23 5.76
CA HIS A 19 -2.21 7.48 5.48
C HIS A 19 -2.60 6.56 6.63
N SER A 20 -1.64 5.81 7.19
CA SER A 20 -1.89 4.92 8.34
C SER A 20 -2.44 5.69 9.53
N HIS A 21 -1.95 6.91 9.79
CA HIS A 21 -2.45 7.74 10.87
C HIS A 21 -3.84 8.32 10.60
N GLU A 22 -4.10 8.79 9.37
CA GLU A 22 -5.41 9.30 8.97
C GLU A 22 -6.50 8.22 9.03
N GLU A 23 -6.16 6.99 8.64
CA GLU A 23 -7.10 5.85 8.62
C GLU A 23 -7.24 5.11 9.95
N SER A 24 -6.39 5.41 10.93
CA SER A 24 -6.47 4.84 12.28
C SER A 24 -7.32 5.71 13.19
N ASP A 25 -8.10 5.09 14.06
CA ASP A 25 -8.91 5.71 15.10
C ASP A 25 -8.91 4.80 16.35
N LYS A 26 -9.65 5.18 17.41
CA LYS A 26 -9.69 4.40 18.67
C LYS A 26 -10.08 2.93 18.40
N GLY A 27 -9.13 2.02 18.61
CA GLY A 27 -9.32 0.57 18.45
C GLY A 27 -9.36 0.05 17.01
N GLU A 28 -9.16 0.89 15.99
CA GLU A 28 -9.19 0.50 14.58
C GLU A 28 -8.06 1.15 13.79
N GLY A 29 -7.42 0.40 12.88
CA GLY A 29 -6.31 0.92 12.07
C GLY A 29 -5.01 0.14 12.24
N VAL A 30 -3.88 0.82 12.13
CA VAL A 30 -2.56 0.19 11.96
C VAL A 30 -1.69 0.42 13.19
N GLU A 31 -1.41 -0.65 13.93
CA GLU A 31 -0.45 -0.67 15.04
C GLU A 31 0.92 -1.09 14.52
N VAL A 32 1.94 -0.25 14.72
CA VAL A 32 3.32 -0.60 14.36
C VAL A 32 3.97 -1.33 15.54
N VAL A 33 4.34 -2.59 15.33
CA VAL A 33 4.91 -3.47 16.36
C VAL A 33 6.44 -3.48 16.29
N ARG A 34 7.01 -3.56 15.07
CA ARG A 34 8.45 -3.53 14.85
C ARG A 34 8.79 -2.67 13.63
N ASN A 35 9.91 -1.95 13.73
CA ASN A 35 10.53 -1.23 12.63
C ASN A 35 12.04 -1.23 12.86
N GLU A 36 12.77 -2.13 12.20
CA GLU A 36 14.20 -2.36 12.45
C GLU A 36 14.99 -2.61 11.15
N PRO A 37 16.28 -2.24 11.12
CA PRO A 37 17.16 -2.60 10.01
C PRO A 37 17.25 -4.12 9.84
N HIS A 38 17.33 -4.58 8.61
CA HIS A 38 17.42 -6.00 8.30
C HIS A 38 18.32 -6.24 7.08
N THR A 39 19.11 -7.31 7.11
CA THR A 39 20.04 -7.66 6.02
C THR A 39 19.66 -9.01 5.45
N ASP A 40 19.47 -9.06 4.13
CA ASP A 40 19.20 -10.28 3.38
C ASP A 40 20.43 -10.73 2.58
N PRO A 41 20.73 -12.04 2.51
CA PRO A 41 21.88 -12.55 1.77
C PRO A 41 21.86 -12.26 0.26
N VAL A 42 20.68 -12.10 -0.33
CA VAL A 42 20.49 -11.88 -1.78
C VAL A 42 20.21 -10.42 -2.09
N HIS A 43 19.39 -9.76 -1.28
CA HIS A 43 18.91 -8.41 -1.53
C HIS A 43 19.67 -7.31 -0.76
N GLY A 44 20.55 -7.68 0.16
CA GLY A 44 21.41 -6.75 0.89
C GLY A 44 20.70 -6.04 2.05
N GLU A 45 21.10 -4.80 2.31
CA GLU A 45 20.53 -4.01 3.41
C GLU A 45 19.12 -3.52 3.10
N GLY A 46 18.26 -3.59 4.11
CA GLY A 46 16.87 -3.16 4.03
C GLY A 46 16.28 -2.85 5.40
N GLN A 47 14.95 -2.75 5.42
CA GLN A 47 14.18 -2.48 6.62
C GLN A 47 13.11 -3.56 6.79
N PHE A 48 13.02 -4.14 7.98
CA PHE A 48 11.91 -5.00 8.38
C PHE A 48 10.88 -4.19 9.16
N THR A 49 9.61 -4.38 8.83
CA THR A 49 8.49 -3.85 9.60
C THR A 49 7.46 -4.92 9.89
N GLU A 50 6.91 -4.89 11.09
CA GLU A 50 5.78 -5.73 11.50
C GLU A 50 4.67 -4.83 12.03
N LYS A 51 3.47 -4.97 11.49
CA LYS A 51 2.29 -4.20 11.88
C LYS A 51 1.09 -5.11 12.10
N ARG A 52 0.16 -4.64 12.93
CA ARG A 52 -1.15 -5.27 13.13
C ARG A 52 -2.23 -4.34 12.60
N VAL A 53 -3.04 -4.86 11.68
CA VAL A 53 -4.14 -4.11 11.07
C VAL A 53 -5.45 -4.56 11.72
N HIS A 54 -6.05 -3.67 12.50
CA HIS A 54 -7.31 -3.86 13.22
C HIS A 54 -8.48 -3.39 12.34
N LEU A 55 -9.33 -4.31 11.88
CA LEU A 55 -10.34 -4.07 10.83
C LEU A 55 -11.80 -4.33 11.27
N SER A 56 -12.10 -4.30 12.57
CA SER A 56 -13.38 -4.77 13.11
C SER A 56 -14.63 -4.15 12.48
N SER A 57 -14.69 -2.84 12.25
CA SER A 57 -15.83 -2.17 11.62
C SER A 57 -15.75 -2.07 10.09
N LYS A 58 -14.52 -2.14 9.53
CA LYS A 58 -14.27 -1.91 8.08
C LYS A 58 -14.57 -3.15 7.21
N LEU A 59 -14.86 -4.30 7.82
CA LEU A 59 -15.24 -5.51 7.08
C LEU A 59 -16.70 -5.49 6.60
N PRO A 60 -16.98 -5.98 5.37
CA PRO A 60 -18.35 -6.22 4.91
C PRO A 60 -19.14 -7.13 5.85
N SER A 61 -20.45 -6.96 5.90
CA SER A 61 -21.34 -7.74 6.79
C SER A 61 -21.23 -9.26 6.63
N TRP A 62 -21.02 -9.75 5.41
CA TRP A 62 -20.80 -11.18 5.16
C TRP A 62 -19.45 -11.67 5.71
N ALA A 63 -18.40 -10.85 5.68
CA ALA A 63 -17.09 -11.19 6.20
C ALA A 63 -17.09 -11.20 7.74
N ARG A 64 -17.79 -10.24 8.36
CA ARG A 64 -18.00 -10.22 9.82
C ARG A 64 -18.73 -11.45 10.36
N ALA A 65 -19.50 -12.16 9.54
CA ALA A 65 -20.19 -13.38 9.95
C ALA A 65 -19.25 -14.60 10.04
N VAL A 66 -18.09 -14.57 9.36
CA VAL A 66 -17.15 -15.68 9.29
C VAL A 66 -15.85 -15.42 10.06
N VAL A 67 -15.53 -14.16 10.36
CA VAL A 67 -14.33 -13.75 11.08
C VAL A 67 -14.64 -13.56 12.58
N PRO A 68 -13.77 -14.01 13.50
CA PRO A 68 -13.92 -13.79 14.95
C PRO A 68 -14.11 -12.30 15.31
N ARG A 69 -14.75 -12.02 16.46
CA ARG A 69 -15.03 -10.64 16.90
C ARG A 69 -13.78 -9.79 17.17
N ILE A 70 -12.69 -10.42 17.60
CA ILE A 70 -11.40 -9.76 17.80
C ILE A 70 -10.41 -10.46 16.87
N PHE A 71 -9.99 -9.76 15.83
CA PHE A 71 -8.98 -10.24 14.91
C PHE A 71 -8.17 -9.05 14.40
N TYR A 72 -6.90 -9.30 14.14
CA TYR A 72 -6.04 -8.40 13.39
C TYR A 72 -5.33 -9.20 12.30
N ILE A 73 -4.94 -8.50 11.25
CA ILE A 73 -4.07 -9.04 10.21
C ILE A 73 -2.65 -8.64 10.56
N THR A 74 -1.74 -9.62 10.60
CA THR A 74 -0.31 -9.33 10.78
C THR A 74 0.30 -9.05 9.42
N GLU A 75 0.75 -7.81 9.20
CA GLU A 75 1.55 -7.38 8.07
C GLU A 75 3.03 -7.51 8.45
N LYS A 76 3.80 -8.26 7.66
CA LYS A 76 5.27 -8.26 7.71
C LYS A 76 5.78 -7.76 6.37
N ALA A 77 6.64 -6.76 6.39
CA ALA A 77 7.22 -6.20 5.18
C ALA A 77 8.74 -6.11 5.28
N TRP A 78 9.41 -6.56 4.23
CA TRP A 78 10.85 -6.47 4.03
C TRP A 78 11.14 -5.55 2.85
N ASN A 79 11.69 -4.38 3.15
CA ASN A 79 11.95 -3.33 2.17
C ASN A 79 13.45 -3.25 1.86
N TYR A 80 13.85 -3.83 0.72
CA TYR A 80 15.18 -3.79 0.13
C TYR A 80 15.17 -2.92 -1.14
N TYR A 81 14.56 -1.72 -1.05
CA TYR A 81 14.30 -0.85 -2.19
C TYR A 81 15.45 -0.87 -3.23
N PRO A 82 15.18 -1.20 -4.51
CA PRO A 82 13.88 -1.18 -5.19
C PRO A 82 13.07 -2.49 -5.17
N TYR A 83 13.39 -3.44 -4.28
CA TYR A 83 12.59 -4.66 -4.10
C TYR A 83 11.90 -4.66 -2.73
N THR A 84 10.65 -5.09 -2.68
CA THR A 84 9.90 -5.18 -1.41
C THR A 84 9.04 -6.43 -1.40
N ILE A 85 9.09 -7.17 -0.29
CA ILE A 85 8.19 -8.29 -0.02
C ILE A 85 7.26 -7.88 1.10
N THR A 86 5.98 -8.20 0.99
CA THR A 86 5.01 -7.98 2.06
C THR A 86 4.09 -9.18 2.18
N GLU A 87 4.00 -9.71 3.40
CA GLU A 87 3.17 -10.85 3.76
C GLU A 87 2.10 -10.41 4.75
N TYR A 88 0.85 -10.75 4.45
CA TYR A 88 -0.27 -10.59 5.36
C TYR A 88 -0.75 -11.96 5.79
N THR A 89 -0.80 -12.18 7.11
CA THR A 89 -1.24 -13.45 7.69
C THR A 89 -2.37 -13.22 8.69
N PHE A 90 -3.34 -14.12 8.69
CA PHE A 90 -4.40 -14.12 9.69
C PHE A 90 -3.94 -14.91 10.91
N GLN A 91 -3.87 -14.24 12.06
CA GLN A 91 -3.55 -14.90 13.31
C GLN A 91 -4.84 -15.41 13.96
N CYS A 92 -5.33 -16.56 13.52
CA CYS A 92 -6.41 -17.26 14.20
C CYS A 92 -6.19 -18.78 14.10
N SER A 93 -5.98 -19.44 15.25
CA SER A 93 -5.71 -20.88 15.34
C SER A 93 -6.85 -21.78 14.82
N PHE A 94 -8.04 -21.22 14.60
CA PHE A 94 -9.24 -21.95 14.18
C PHE A 94 -9.71 -21.62 12.77
N LEU A 95 -9.12 -20.62 12.10
CA LEU A 95 -9.47 -20.28 10.73
C LEU A 95 -8.51 -20.97 9.74
N PRO A 96 -9.01 -21.40 8.57
CA PRO A 96 -8.15 -21.89 7.49
C PRO A 96 -7.13 -20.86 7.04
N LYS A 97 -6.03 -21.33 6.46
CA LYS A 97 -4.89 -20.47 6.07
C LYS A 97 -5.37 -19.40 5.09
N PHE A 98 -5.41 -18.16 5.56
CA PHE A 98 -5.48 -16.97 4.73
C PHE A 98 -4.09 -16.33 4.69
N SER A 99 -3.60 -16.07 3.48
CA SER A 99 -2.39 -15.29 3.27
C SER A 99 -2.50 -14.40 2.05
N ILE A 100 -1.96 -13.19 2.15
CA ILE A 100 -1.68 -12.34 0.99
C ILE A 100 -0.16 -12.21 0.91
N HIS A 101 0.38 -12.44 -0.27
CA HIS A 101 1.78 -12.22 -0.60
C HIS A 101 1.86 -11.12 -1.65
N VAL A 102 2.68 -10.10 -1.41
CA VAL A 102 2.89 -9.00 -2.34
C VAL A 102 4.38 -8.83 -2.58
N GLU A 103 4.78 -8.97 -3.84
CA GLU A 103 6.11 -8.59 -4.30
C GLU A 103 6.02 -7.29 -5.08
N THR A 104 6.88 -6.33 -4.73
CA THR A 104 6.94 -5.05 -5.43
C THR A 104 8.33 -4.82 -6.01
N LYS A 105 8.36 -4.40 -7.27
CA LYS A 105 9.55 -3.89 -7.97
C LYS A 105 9.26 -2.52 -8.55
N TYR A 106 10.29 -1.68 -8.67
CA TYR A 106 10.16 -0.33 -9.21
C TYR A 106 11.12 -0.13 -10.38
N GLU A 107 10.64 0.45 -11.47
CA GLU A 107 11.46 0.81 -12.63
C GLU A 107 11.07 2.20 -13.16
N ASP A 108 12.06 2.93 -13.69
CA ASP A 108 11.86 4.25 -14.31
C ASP A 108 11.35 4.10 -15.75
N ASN A 109 10.16 3.50 -15.89
CA ASN A 109 9.48 3.28 -17.15
C ASN A 109 7.96 3.54 -17.03
N CYS A 110 7.24 3.34 -18.14
CA CYS A 110 5.80 3.56 -18.24
C CYS A 110 4.98 2.26 -18.08
N GLY A 111 5.49 1.25 -17.38
CA GLY A 111 4.76 -0.01 -17.19
C GLY A 111 4.88 -0.98 -18.37
N ASN A 112 6.00 -0.96 -19.09
CA ASN A 112 6.23 -1.73 -20.32
C ASN A 112 7.11 -2.98 -20.14
N ASN A 113 7.35 -3.42 -18.90
CA ASN A 113 8.13 -4.62 -18.61
C ASN A 113 7.22 -5.78 -18.14
N ASP A 114 6.77 -6.59 -19.10
CA ASP A 114 5.88 -7.73 -18.83
C ASP A 114 6.56 -8.88 -18.07
N ASN A 115 7.90 -8.90 -18.01
CA ASN A 115 8.68 -10.01 -17.44
C ASN A 115 9.41 -9.64 -16.15
N ILE A 116 9.04 -8.54 -15.48
CA ILE A 116 9.78 -8.01 -14.33
C ILE A 116 9.91 -8.99 -13.16
N PHE A 117 8.96 -9.91 -12.99
CA PHE A 117 8.99 -10.94 -11.94
C PHE A 117 9.60 -12.27 -12.38
N ASN A 118 10.07 -12.39 -13.64
CA ASN A 118 10.60 -13.63 -14.21
C ASN A 118 9.67 -14.84 -13.94
N MET A 119 8.36 -14.64 -14.09
CA MET A 119 7.40 -15.72 -13.92
C MET A 119 7.61 -16.79 -14.99
N ASP A 120 7.57 -18.07 -14.58
CA ASP A 120 7.56 -19.18 -15.53
C ASP A 120 6.38 -19.04 -16.50
N LYS A 121 6.59 -19.37 -17.79
CA LYS A 121 5.58 -19.31 -18.86
C LYS A 121 4.28 -20.10 -18.60
N ASN A 122 4.22 -20.87 -17.52
CA ASN A 122 3.03 -21.60 -17.07
C ASN A 122 2.12 -20.79 -16.13
N SER A 123 2.42 -19.51 -15.85
CA SER A 123 1.55 -18.62 -15.06
C SER A 123 0.40 -18.04 -15.90
N SER A 124 -0.38 -18.88 -16.59
CA SER A 124 -1.52 -18.45 -17.42
C SER A 124 -2.63 -17.74 -16.64
N ASP A 125 -2.58 -17.80 -15.31
CA ASP A 125 -3.64 -17.34 -14.42
C ASP A 125 -3.37 -15.94 -13.84
N THR A 126 -2.26 -15.29 -14.22
CA THR A 126 -1.92 -13.93 -13.76
C THR A 126 -2.63 -12.88 -14.60
N GLU A 127 -3.56 -12.13 -14.00
CA GLU A 127 -4.21 -10.99 -14.63
C GLU A 127 -3.39 -9.70 -14.40
N VAL A 128 -3.19 -8.92 -15.48
CA VAL A 128 -2.52 -7.62 -15.41
C VAL A 128 -3.57 -6.51 -15.28
N CYS A 129 -3.51 -5.74 -14.20
CA CYS A 129 -4.37 -4.59 -13.94
C CYS A 129 -3.56 -3.30 -13.88
N PHE A 130 -3.81 -2.38 -14.82
CA PHE A 130 -3.19 -1.05 -14.82
C PHE A 130 -4.04 -0.07 -14.01
N LEU A 131 -3.42 0.60 -13.04
CA LEU A 131 -4.11 1.59 -12.19
C LEU A 131 -3.90 3.01 -12.70
N ASP A 132 -4.99 3.75 -12.94
CA ASP A 132 -4.96 5.18 -13.24
C ASP A 132 -5.24 6.04 -12.02
N ILE A 133 -4.19 6.64 -11.44
CA ILE A 133 -4.32 7.48 -10.24
C ILE A 133 -5.24 8.71 -10.43
N ALA A 134 -5.47 9.15 -11.66
CA ALA A 134 -6.30 10.31 -11.95
C ALA A 134 -7.74 9.93 -12.32
N TYR A 135 -7.91 8.86 -13.11
CA TYR A 135 -9.18 8.54 -13.77
C TYR A 135 -9.87 7.25 -13.33
N ASP A 136 -9.17 6.34 -12.64
CA ASP A 136 -9.85 5.17 -12.09
C ASP A 136 -10.74 5.56 -10.91
N ASP A 137 -11.91 4.92 -10.83
CA ASP A 137 -12.84 5.12 -9.71
C ASP A 137 -12.25 4.63 -8.39
N ILE A 138 -12.45 5.44 -7.34
CA ILE A 138 -12.17 5.09 -5.95
C ILE A 138 -13.47 5.04 -5.16
N PRO A 139 -13.55 4.25 -4.06
CA PRO A 139 -14.71 4.28 -3.19
C PRO A 139 -14.98 5.70 -2.67
N GLU A 140 -16.24 6.15 -2.74
CA GLU A 140 -16.65 7.52 -2.41
C GLU A 140 -16.16 7.99 -1.03
N ARG A 141 -16.14 7.09 -0.04
CA ARG A 141 -15.62 7.36 1.32
C ARG A 141 -14.15 7.80 1.36
N HIS A 142 -13.36 7.48 0.33
CA HIS A 142 -11.95 7.85 0.22
C HIS A 142 -11.75 9.07 -0.69
N TYR A 143 -12.79 9.59 -1.34
CA TYR A 143 -12.67 10.75 -2.21
C TYR A 143 -12.56 12.03 -1.39
N LYS A 144 -11.48 12.79 -1.65
CA LYS A 144 -11.29 14.15 -1.15
C LYS A 144 -10.96 15.07 -2.33
N SER A 145 -11.62 16.22 -2.41
CA SER A 145 -11.39 17.19 -3.49
C SER A 145 -9.95 17.72 -3.52
N SER A 146 -9.30 17.83 -2.36
CA SER A 146 -7.89 18.22 -2.24
C SER A 146 -6.92 17.18 -2.82
N GLU A 147 -7.36 15.93 -2.94
CA GLU A 147 -6.58 14.80 -3.47
C GLU A 147 -7.02 14.46 -4.91
N ASP A 148 -7.83 15.31 -5.56
CA ASP A 148 -8.23 15.12 -6.96
C ASP A 148 -7.16 15.57 -7.94
N LEU A 149 -6.46 14.60 -8.52
CA LEU A 149 -5.32 14.85 -9.41
C LEU A 149 -5.71 15.50 -10.74
N ARG A 150 -7.00 15.50 -11.10
CA ARG A 150 -7.51 16.23 -12.27
C ARG A 150 -7.55 17.73 -12.02
N CYS A 151 -7.52 18.15 -10.76
CA CYS A 151 -7.60 19.54 -10.33
C CYS A 151 -6.34 19.98 -9.57
N PHE A 152 -5.66 19.06 -8.91
CA PHE A 152 -4.48 19.31 -8.10
C PHE A 152 -3.27 19.69 -8.96
N SER A 153 -2.60 20.77 -8.59
CA SER A 153 -1.35 21.22 -9.17
C SER A 153 -0.37 21.50 -8.04
N SER A 154 0.80 20.88 -8.10
CA SER A 154 1.87 21.07 -7.13
C SER A 154 2.48 22.46 -7.29
N VAL A 155 2.59 23.19 -6.18
CA VAL A 155 3.24 24.50 -6.14
C VAL A 155 4.76 24.37 -6.16
N LYS A 156 5.31 23.32 -5.54
CA LYS A 156 6.78 23.12 -5.47
C LYS A 156 7.37 22.56 -6.75
N THR A 157 6.64 21.70 -7.45
CA THR A 157 7.15 20.97 -8.62
C THR A 157 6.54 21.43 -9.94
N GLY A 158 5.39 22.13 -9.90
CA GLY A 158 4.63 22.48 -11.09
C GLY A 158 3.94 21.29 -11.76
N ARG A 159 3.95 20.10 -11.14
CA ARG A 159 3.30 18.89 -11.66
C ARG A 159 1.79 18.94 -11.47
N GLY A 160 1.07 18.31 -12.40
CA GLY A 160 -0.39 18.38 -12.45
C GLY A 160 -0.90 19.72 -13.00
N PRO A 161 -2.23 19.86 -13.19
CA PRO A 161 -3.23 18.81 -13.10
C PRO A 161 -3.05 17.72 -14.16
N LEU A 162 -3.39 16.48 -13.80
CA LEU A 162 -3.31 15.33 -14.69
C LEU A 162 -4.51 15.32 -15.64
N LYS A 163 -4.22 15.44 -16.93
CA LYS A 163 -5.21 15.39 -18.02
C LYS A 163 -5.32 13.97 -18.59
N GLU A 164 -6.35 13.74 -19.39
CA GLU A 164 -6.53 12.46 -20.08
C GLU A 164 -5.31 12.20 -20.97
N GLY A 165 -4.79 10.97 -20.93
CA GLY A 165 -3.53 10.62 -21.60
C GLY A 165 -2.24 11.07 -20.89
N TRP A 166 -2.30 11.55 -19.64
CA TRP A 166 -1.11 12.03 -18.90
C TRP A 166 0.06 11.03 -18.86
N ARG A 167 -0.23 9.73 -18.91
CA ARG A 167 0.80 8.68 -18.88
C ARG A 167 1.81 8.78 -20.03
N GLU A 168 1.40 9.31 -21.18
CA GLU A 168 2.22 9.43 -22.38
C GLU A 168 3.01 10.75 -22.41
N SER A 169 2.43 11.82 -21.84
CA SER A 169 2.97 13.18 -21.96
C SER A 169 3.93 13.57 -20.84
N PHE A 170 3.81 12.98 -19.66
CA PHE A 170 4.63 13.35 -18.50
C PHE A 170 5.98 12.62 -18.49
N LYS A 171 7.03 13.32 -18.07
CA LYS A 171 8.38 12.80 -17.79
C LYS A 171 8.98 13.65 -16.67
N PRO A 172 9.68 13.04 -15.68
CA PRO A 172 10.02 11.62 -15.56
C PRO A 172 8.85 10.76 -15.07
N VAL A 173 8.83 9.47 -15.45
CA VAL A 173 7.81 8.51 -14.99
C VAL A 173 8.49 7.27 -14.45
N MET A 174 7.94 6.76 -13.35
CA MET A 174 8.26 5.45 -12.80
C MET A 174 7.01 4.57 -12.73
N CYS A 175 7.23 3.26 -12.70
CA CYS A 175 6.18 2.27 -12.51
C CYS A 175 6.50 1.42 -11.27
N SER A 176 5.47 1.21 -10.44
CA SER A 176 5.51 0.23 -9.35
C SER A 176 4.76 -1.00 -9.82
N TYR A 177 5.50 -2.08 -10.03
CA TYR A 177 4.95 -3.38 -10.39
C TYR A 177 4.68 -4.14 -9.10
N LYS A 178 3.43 -4.57 -8.91
CA LYS A 178 2.99 -5.28 -7.70
C LYS A 178 2.37 -6.62 -8.07
N LEU A 179 3.09 -7.70 -7.81
CA LEU A 179 2.57 -9.05 -7.95
C LEU A 179 1.87 -9.42 -6.65
N VAL A 180 0.56 -9.64 -6.72
CA VAL A 180 -0.29 -9.94 -5.56
C VAL A 180 -0.79 -11.36 -5.68
N GLY A 181 -0.46 -12.21 -4.71
CA GLY A 181 -1.05 -13.54 -4.53
C GLY A 181 -1.97 -13.54 -3.31
N VAL A 182 -3.22 -13.98 -3.48
CA VAL A 182 -4.15 -14.19 -2.37
C VAL A 182 -4.46 -15.68 -2.28
N LYS A 183 -4.41 -16.22 -1.08
CA LYS A 183 -4.73 -17.62 -0.83
C LYS A 183 -5.72 -17.73 0.31
N PHE A 184 -6.85 -18.38 0.06
CA PHE A 184 -7.89 -18.63 1.06
C PHE A 184 -8.45 -20.06 0.97
N GLU A 185 -7.98 -20.94 1.86
CA GLU A 185 -8.31 -22.38 1.83
C GLU A 185 -9.65 -22.72 2.50
N VAL A 186 -10.76 -22.10 2.07
CA VAL A 186 -12.12 -22.38 2.60
C VAL A 186 -13.05 -22.90 1.51
N TRP A 187 -13.53 -24.13 1.70
CA TRP A 187 -14.45 -24.77 0.75
C TRP A 187 -15.72 -23.94 0.54
N GLY A 188 -16.10 -23.73 -0.72
CA GLY A 188 -17.28 -22.97 -1.11
C GLY A 188 -17.17 -21.43 -1.02
N LEU A 189 -16.08 -20.89 -0.43
CA LEU A 189 -15.87 -19.44 -0.30
C LEU A 189 -14.57 -18.94 -0.93
N GLN A 190 -13.62 -19.83 -1.28
CA GLN A 190 -12.30 -19.51 -1.83
C GLN A 190 -12.34 -18.39 -2.89
N THR A 191 -12.89 -18.67 -4.07
CA THR A 191 -12.86 -17.75 -5.22
C THR A 191 -13.49 -16.40 -4.89
N ARG A 192 -14.62 -16.40 -4.16
CA ARG A 192 -15.35 -15.18 -3.80
C ARG A 192 -14.53 -14.28 -2.88
N VAL A 193 -13.84 -14.87 -1.89
CA VAL A 193 -13.03 -14.12 -0.93
C VAL A 193 -11.73 -13.65 -1.58
N GLU A 194 -11.06 -14.49 -2.36
CA GLU A 194 -9.83 -14.12 -3.09
C GLU A 194 -10.08 -12.94 -4.03
N GLN A 195 -11.13 -13.01 -4.86
CA GLN A 195 -11.52 -11.89 -5.74
C GLN A 195 -11.89 -10.62 -4.97
N PHE A 196 -12.61 -10.75 -3.86
CA PHE A 196 -12.94 -9.61 -3.02
C PHE A 196 -11.68 -8.93 -2.46
N VAL A 197 -10.72 -9.71 -1.98
CA VAL A 197 -9.45 -9.20 -1.44
C VAL A 197 -8.61 -8.55 -2.52
N HIS A 198 -8.53 -9.13 -3.73
CA HIS A 198 -7.86 -8.47 -4.86
C HIS A 198 -8.47 -7.09 -5.16
N LYS A 199 -9.80 -6.98 -5.15
CA LYS A 199 -10.48 -5.69 -5.33
C LYS A 199 -10.13 -4.70 -4.21
N VAL A 200 -10.13 -5.14 -2.95
CA VAL A 200 -9.75 -4.28 -1.82
C VAL A 200 -8.30 -3.80 -1.93
N ILE A 201 -7.37 -4.69 -2.29
CA ILE A 201 -5.97 -4.34 -2.48
C ILE A 201 -5.83 -3.34 -3.63
N ARG A 202 -6.52 -3.56 -4.75
CA ARG A 202 -6.56 -2.61 -5.88
C ARG A 202 -6.97 -1.21 -5.41
N ASP A 203 -8.08 -1.11 -4.68
CA ASP A 203 -8.62 0.16 -4.21
C ASP A 203 -7.65 0.87 -3.24
N ILE A 204 -7.03 0.13 -2.31
CA ILE A 204 -6.02 0.67 -1.38
C ILE A 204 -4.79 1.17 -2.12
N LEU A 205 -4.28 0.40 -3.08
CA LEU A 205 -3.14 0.81 -3.89
C LEU A 205 -3.44 2.08 -4.69
N LEU A 206 -4.61 2.13 -5.33
CA LEU A 206 -5.04 3.29 -6.10
C LEU A 206 -5.13 4.55 -5.22
N VAL A 207 -5.79 4.46 -4.05
CA VAL A 207 -5.88 5.56 -3.09
C VAL A 207 -4.50 6.00 -2.60
N GLY A 208 -3.65 5.04 -2.19
CA GLY A 208 -2.31 5.35 -1.69
C GLY A 208 -1.43 6.03 -2.74
N HIS A 209 -1.46 5.57 -3.99
CA HIS A 209 -0.70 6.23 -5.07
C HIS A 209 -1.27 7.60 -5.45
N ARG A 210 -2.59 7.79 -5.37
CA ARG A 210 -3.23 9.09 -5.57
C ARG A 210 -2.77 10.09 -4.51
N GLN A 211 -2.78 9.69 -3.25
CA GLN A 211 -2.32 10.48 -2.13
C GLN A 211 -0.83 10.81 -2.20
N ALA A 212 0.00 9.84 -2.60
CA ALA A 212 1.43 10.11 -2.79
C ALA A 212 1.69 11.22 -3.82
N PHE A 213 0.88 11.32 -4.88
CA PHE A 213 0.98 12.45 -5.82
C PHE A 213 0.39 13.73 -5.24
N ALA A 214 -0.80 13.67 -4.62
CA ALA A 214 -1.46 14.85 -4.04
C ALA A 214 -0.65 15.49 -2.90
N TRP A 215 0.12 14.70 -2.15
CA TRP A 215 0.97 15.17 -1.06
C TRP A 215 2.40 15.48 -1.49
N VAL A 216 2.69 15.54 -2.80
CA VAL A 216 4.05 15.80 -3.32
C VAL A 216 4.65 17.07 -2.73
N ASP A 217 3.86 18.12 -2.55
CA ASP A 217 4.35 19.37 -1.96
C ASP A 217 4.80 19.20 -0.51
N GLU A 218 4.34 18.17 0.21
CA GLU A 218 4.72 17.91 1.59
C GLU A 218 6.05 17.16 1.69
N TRP A 219 6.27 16.16 0.83
CA TRP A 219 7.44 15.28 0.92
C TRP A 219 8.56 15.56 -0.09
N TYR A 220 8.32 16.30 -1.17
CA TYR A 220 9.28 16.47 -2.28
C TYR A 220 10.66 16.99 -1.87
N THR A 221 10.70 17.84 -0.84
CA THR A 221 11.94 18.46 -0.33
C THR A 221 12.57 17.69 0.83
N MET A 222 11.98 16.58 1.27
CA MET A 222 12.51 15.78 2.37
C MET A 222 13.73 14.98 1.93
N SER A 223 14.70 14.85 2.81
CA SER A 223 15.74 13.82 2.68
C SER A 223 15.23 12.46 3.15
N LEU A 224 16.00 11.40 2.89
CA LEU A 224 15.70 10.08 3.44
C LEU A 224 15.73 10.09 4.99
N GLU A 225 16.59 10.91 5.60
CA GLU A 225 16.64 11.05 7.06
C GLU A 225 15.38 11.74 7.60
N ASP A 226 14.92 12.81 6.93
CA ASP A 226 13.72 13.55 7.33
C ASP A 226 12.47 12.67 7.29
N VAL A 227 12.30 11.89 6.21
CA VAL A 227 11.14 11.01 6.11
C VAL A 227 11.18 9.86 7.12
N ARG A 228 12.37 9.37 7.50
CA ARG A 228 12.51 8.38 8.58
C ARG A 228 12.16 8.95 9.96
N LYS A 229 12.54 10.21 10.22
CA LYS A 229 12.10 10.91 11.44
C LYS A 229 10.58 11.09 11.45
N PHE A 230 10.01 11.52 10.32
CA PHE A 230 8.56 11.65 10.15
C PHE A 230 7.85 10.31 10.37
N GLU A 231 8.31 9.23 9.73
CA GLU A 231 7.79 7.87 9.88
C GLU A 231 7.74 7.46 11.35
N ASN A 232 8.84 7.62 12.09
CA ASN A 232 8.90 7.27 13.51
C ASN A 232 7.91 8.08 14.37
N LEU A 233 7.83 9.41 14.15
CA LEU A 233 6.88 10.27 14.86
C LEU A 233 5.43 9.87 14.59
N MET A 234 5.09 9.60 13.33
CA MET A 234 3.76 9.17 12.92
C MET A 234 3.41 7.79 13.48
N HIS A 235 4.35 6.85 13.52
CA HIS A 235 4.14 5.53 14.14
C HIS A 235 3.81 5.66 15.62
N MET A 236 4.56 6.48 16.37
CA MET A 236 4.29 6.75 17.78
C MET A 236 2.89 7.38 17.97
N ALA A 237 2.58 8.43 17.21
CA ALA A 237 1.29 9.11 17.30
C ALA A 237 0.11 8.20 16.93
N THR A 238 0.29 7.31 15.96
CA THR A 238 -0.74 6.34 15.54
C THR A 238 -0.97 5.28 16.62
N ASN A 239 0.11 4.73 17.19
CA ASN A 239 0.00 3.77 18.29
C ASN A 239 -0.66 4.39 19.54
N GLU A 240 -0.34 5.65 19.86
CA GLU A 240 -1.00 6.39 20.96
C GLU A 240 -2.50 6.58 20.68
N LYS A 241 -2.86 7.01 19.46
CA LYS A 241 -4.26 7.15 19.03
C LYS A 241 -5.06 5.84 19.17
N LEU A 242 -4.43 4.71 18.86
CA LEU A 242 -5.02 3.38 19.04
C LEU A 242 -5.17 2.99 20.52
N GLY A 243 -4.19 3.34 21.36
CA GLY A 243 -4.08 2.94 22.76
C GLY A 243 -4.92 3.76 23.74
N CYS A 244 -5.47 4.91 23.36
CA CYS A 244 -6.38 5.71 24.20
C CYS A 244 -7.75 5.02 24.41
N GLN A 245 -7.81 4.00 25.27
CA GLN A 245 -9.03 3.60 25.96
C GLN A 245 -9.19 4.51 27.18
N GLU A 246 -10.22 5.36 27.19
CA GLU A 246 -10.62 6.04 28.43
C GLU A 246 -11.04 4.94 29.42
N THR A 247 -10.29 4.85 30.52
CA THR A 247 -10.61 4.04 31.71
C THR A 247 -11.90 4.49 32.35
#